data_AF-A0A1V5LT76-F1
#
_entry.id   AF-A0A1V5LT76-F1
#
_cell.length_a   1.000
_cell.length_b   1.000
_cell.length_c   1.000
_cell.angle_alpha   90.00
_cell.angle_beta   90.00
_cell.angle_gamma   90.00
#
_symmetry.space_group_name_H-M   'P 1'
#
loop_
_entity.id
_entity.type
_entity.pdbx_description
1 polymer ?
#
loop_
_entity_poly.entity_id
_entity_poly.type
_entity_poly.pdbx_seq_one_letter_code
_entity_poly.pdbx_strand_id
1 'polypeptide(L)'
;MPWETGITGEEETAPWLCLPEREIHISADVAYAVKLYDELTHDPSLLLDAGAEIVFETARFYASRVTWNAEADRYEIRDIGCPDQYHTFADNNVFISRMAKFNLAYAAELAGDARLAGVRAKIGLTDAEAAEFAAIAEKLYVIPPNTDGIIEECDGFFDLSTDLRGISESFCSHTQAVKQPDAVLLFLPFGDEYAEEVQRANWHFYAARTLHGSSLSLPGMALAAAGCGLLDEAVDYFQRSARMDLDDVNLNANLGVHLAGYAVLWETVVFGFGGLRATRDGLRFTPRLPRRWRKVTFALHWRGCRLTVTLAEGTLTICADAENARAVPVWVQGGKSELATGMTLTVNL
;
A
#
# COMPACT_ATOMS: atom_id res chain seq x y z
N MET A 1 15.16 7.25 3.93
CA MET A 1 15.22 6.13 4.89
C MET A 1 16.11 5.04 4.31
N PRO A 2 16.87 4.29 5.12
CA PRO A 2 17.62 3.14 4.65
C PRO A 2 16.70 2.02 4.15
N TRP A 3 17.17 1.19 3.23
CA TRP A 3 16.46 0.00 2.75
C TRP A 3 16.46 -1.11 3.80
N GLU A 4 17.62 -1.40 4.38
CA GLU A 4 17.77 -2.27 5.55
C GLU A 4 18.48 -1.48 6.64
N THR A 5 17.98 -1.58 7.87
CA THR A 5 18.60 -0.96 9.04
C THR A 5 18.41 -1.84 10.26
N GLY A 6 19.42 -1.86 11.13
CA GLY A 6 19.35 -2.42 12.46
C GLY A 6 19.10 -1.33 13.51
N ILE A 7 19.91 -1.36 14.56
CA ILE A 7 19.72 -0.53 15.76
C ILE A 7 20.13 0.93 15.60
N THR A 8 20.96 1.25 14.60
CA THR A 8 21.54 2.59 14.42
C THR A 8 20.67 3.52 13.57
N GLY A 9 19.81 2.97 12.71
CA GLY A 9 19.11 3.75 11.69
C GLY A 9 19.95 4.01 10.44
N GLU A 10 21.17 3.48 10.36
CA GLU A 10 22.05 3.60 9.19
C GLU A 10 21.70 2.54 8.14
N GLU A 11 22.13 2.80 6.90
CA GLU A 11 21.99 1.83 5.81
C GLU A 11 22.90 0.62 6.03
N GLU A 12 22.29 -0.56 6.15
CA GLU A 12 22.96 -1.84 6.37
C GLU A 12 22.82 -2.80 5.19
N THR A 13 22.11 -2.43 4.13
CA THR A 13 21.96 -3.27 2.94
C THR A 13 23.31 -3.47 2.26
N ALA A 14 23.54 -4.71 1.82
CA ALA A 14 24.70 -5.05 1.03
C ALA A 14 24.85 -4.14 -0.22
N PRO A 15 25.98 -3.41 -0.40
CA PRO A 15 26.12 -2.39 -1.44
C PRO A 15 25.95 -2.92 -2.88
N TRP A 16 26.28 -4.18 -3.13
CA TRP A 16 26.18 -4.79 -4.47
C TRP A 16 24.74 -5.08 -4.91
N LEU A 17 23.75 -4.94 -4.02
CA LEU A 17 22.33 -5.04 -4.39
C LEU A 17 21.81 -3.74 -5.00
N CYS A 18 22.51 -2.62 -4.81
CA CYS A 18 22.13 -1.28 -5.30
C CYS A 18 20.74 -0.77 -4.84
N LEU A 19 20.02 -1.51 -3.99
CA LEU A 19 18.69 -1.14 -3.49
C LEU A 19 18.67 0.18 -2.70
N PRO A 20 19.65 0.48 -1.82
CA PRO A 20 19.63 1.73 -1.04
C PRO A 20 19.54 3.01 -1.87
N GLU A 21 20.17 3.01 -3.04
CA GLU A 21 20.24 4.18 -3.92
C GLU A 21 19.02 4.28 -4.84
N ARG A 22 18.29 3.18 -5.03
CA ARG A 22 17.34 2.99 -6.14
C ARG A 22 15.92 2.70 -5.68
N GLU A 23 15.73 1.87 -4.66
CA GLU A 23 14.42 1.47 -4.15
C GLU A 23 13.91 2.47 -3.11
N ILE A 24 13.66 3.69 -3.61
CA ILE A 24 13.47 4.87 -2.77
C ILE A 24 12.05 5.00 -2.18
N HIS A 25 11.14 4.05 -2.42
CA HIS A 25 9.75 4.14 -1.99
C HIS A 25 9.59 4.07 -0.47
N ILE A 26 10.53 3.41 0.23
CA ILE A 26 10.52 3.25 1.69
C ILE A 26 10.31 4.57 2.45
N SER A 27 10.84 5.68 1.93
CA SER A 27 10.67 7.00 2.54
C SER A 27 9.19 7.45 2.53
N ALA A 28 8.49 7.28 1.41
CA ALA A 28 7.07 7.57 1.31
C ALA A 28 6.21 6.51 2.02
N ASP A 29 6.62 5.25 2.07
CA ASP A 29 5.90 4.20 2.79
C ASP A 29 5.81 4.52 4.29
N VAL A 30 6.92 4.95 4.89
CA VAL A 30 6.94 5.37 6.30
C VAL A 30 6.06 6.61 6.50
N ALA A 31 6.12 7.60 5.60
CA ALA A 31 5.23 8.78 5.66
C ALA A 31 3.74 8.39 5.55
N TYR A 32 3.41 7.41 4.71
CA TYR A 32 2.06 6.87 4.58
C TYR A 32 1.62 6.14 5.84
N ALA A 33 2.50 5.35 6.46
CA ALA A 33 2.22 4.71 7.75
C ALA A 33 1.98 5.72 8.88
N VAL A 34 2.72 6.85 8.90
CA VAL A 34 2.48 7.96 9.84
C VAL A 34 1.07 8.54 9.64
N LYS A 35 0.67 8.82 8.39
CA LYS A 35 -0.69 9.30 8.09
C LYS A 35 -1.75 8.32 8.55
N LEU A 36 -1.61 7.04 8.21
CA LEU A 36 -2.55 6.00 8.63
C LEU A 36 -2.65 5.94 10.15
N TYR A 37 -1.54 5.99 10.87
CA TYR A 37 -1.56 5.99 12.32
C TYR A 37 -2.35 7.18 12.89
N ASP A 38 -2.04 8.41 12.45
CA ASP A 38 -2.73 9.63 12.91
C ASP A 38 -4.24 9.58 12.62
N GLU A 39 -4.61 9.25 11.38
CA GLU A 39 -6.01 9.22 10.96
C GLU A 39 -6.83 8.15 11.68
N LEU A 40 -6.26 6.96 11.85
CA LEU A 40 -7.00 5.82 12.40
C LEU A 40 -7.08 5.85 13.92
N THR A 41 -6.02 6.26 14.62
CA THR A 41 -6.00 6.32 16.09
C THR A 41 -6.66 7.58 16.64
N HIS A 42 -6.62 8.68 15.87
CA HIS A 42 -6.95 10.03 16.36
C HIS A 42 -6.07 10.47 17.54
N ASP A 43 -4.89 9.87 17.66
CA ASP A 43 -3.87 10.24 18.62
C ASP A 43 -2.78 11.03 17.89
N PRO A 44 -2.75 12.38 18.03
CA PRO A 44 -1.78 13.19 17.33
C PRO A 44 -0.38 13.09 17.95
N SER A 45 -0.18 12.38 19.08
CA SER A 45 1.12 12.32 19.76
C SER A 45 2.23 11.86 18.82
N LEU A 46 2.04 10.76 18.09
CA LEU A 46 3.03 10.28 17.13
C LEU A 46 3.33 11.36 16.08
N LEU A 47 2.30 12.01 15.52
CA LEU A 47 2.46 13.04 14.50
C LEU A 47 3.24 14.26 15.04
N LEU A 48 2.90 14.72 16.24
CA LEU A 48 3.50 15.90 16.87
C LEU A 48 4.92 15.64 17.37
N ASP A 49 5.19 14.45 17.91
CA ASP A 49 6.46 14.11 18.56
C ASP A 49 7.54 13.71 17.55
N ALA A 50 7.18 13.05 16.44
CA ALA A 50 8.15 12.56 15.44
C ALA A 50 7.61 12.48 14.00
N GLY A 51 6.33 12.19 13.81
CA GLY A 51 5.74 11.87 12.51
C GLY A 51 5.81 13.02 11.51
N ALA A 52 5.53 14.25 11.93
CA ALA A 52 5.59 15.41 11.05
C ALA A 52 7.02 15.68 10.56
N GLU A 53 8.03 15.53 11.41
CA GLU A 53 9.44 15.66 11.03
C GLU A 53 9.82 14.61 9.97
N ILE A 54 9.38 13.36 10.15
CA ILE A 54 9.55 12.29 9.15
C ILE A 54 8.91 12.66 7.82
N VAL A 55 7.64 13.12 7.83
CA VAL A 55 6.92 13.50 6.60
C VAL A 55 7.63 14.66 5.88
N PHE A 56 8.05 15.70 6.61
CA PHE A 56 8.75 16.84 6.00
C PHE A 56 10.13 16.45 5.44
N GLU A 57 10.94 15.69 6.17
CA GLU A 57 12.28 15.30 5.71
C GLU A 57 12.22 14.30 4.54
N THR A 58 11.23 13.40 4.53
CA THR A 58 11.02 12.51 3.38
C THR A 58 10.46 13.28 2.17
N ALA A 59 9.68 14.33 2.35
CA ALA A 59 9.27 15.23 1.27
C ALA A 59 10.46 16.03 0.71
N ARG A 60 11.37 16.53 1.55
CA ARG A 60 12.66 17.13 1.13
C ARG A 60 13.49 16.16 0.28
N PHE A 61 13.55 14.90 0.71
CA PHE A 61 14.21 13.87 -0.06
C PHE A 61 13.62 13.74 -1.47
N TYR A 62 12.29 13.61 -1.62
CA TYR A 62 11.68 13.54 -2.95
C TYR A 62 11.82 14.82 -3.76
N ALA A 63 11.70 16.00 -3.13
CA ALA A 63 11.91 17.29 -3.79
C ALA A 63 13.34 17.42 -4.34
N SER A 64 14.34 16.85 -3.66
CA SER A 64 15.72 16.82 -4.17
C SER A 64 15.98 15.72 -5.21
N ARG A 65 15.08 14.72 -5.33
CA ARG A 65 15.25 13.57 -6.24
C ARG A 65 14.55 13.73 -7.59
N VAL A 66 13.53 14.59 -7.67
CA VAL A 66 12.80 14.86 -8.92
C VAL A 66 13.65 15.64 -9.92
N THR A 67 13.39 15.42 -11.21
CA THR A 67 13.98 16.17 -12.32
C THR A 67 12.87 16.89 -13.08
N TRP A 68 13.08 18.17 -13.41
CA TRP A 68 12.13 18.94 -14.23
C TRP A 68 12.31 18.60 -15.72
N ASN A 69 11.24 18.13 -16.36
CA ASN A 69 11.15 17.96 -17.79
C ASN A 69 10.42 19.18 -18.41
N ALA A 70 11.19 20.12 -18.95
CA ALA A 70 10.66 21.36 -19.50
C ALA A 70 9.81 21.16 -20.77
N GLU A 71 10.09 20.12 -21.56
CA GLU A 71 9.33 19.83 -22.79
C GLU A 71 7.95 19.27 -22.48
N ALA A 72 7.84 18.46 -21.42
CA ALA A 72 6.60 17.85 -20.97
C ALA A 72 5.89 18.63 -19.83
N ASP A 73 6.45 19.77 -19.41
CA ASP A 73 5.97 20.63 -18.30
C ASP A 73 5.63 19.85 -17.02
N ARG A 74 6.51 18.93 -16.61
CA ARG A 74 6.28 18.03 -15.47
C ARG A 74 7.55 17.66 -14.72
N TYR A 75 7.41 17.21 -13.48
CA TYR A 75 8.49 16.56 -12.74
C TYR A 75 8.47 15.05 -12.98
N GLU A 76 9.65 14.44 -12.99
CA GLU A 76 9.87 13.01 -13.19
C GLU A 76 10.85 12.47 -12.14
N ILE A 77 10.76 11.17 -11.83
CA ILE A 77 11.74 10.49 -10.98
C ILE A 77 12.45 9.46 -11.85
N ARG A 78 13.76 9.68 -12.08
CA ARG A 78 14.56 8.91 -13.03
C ARG A 78 15.65 8.09 -12.35
N ASP A 79 16.12 7.03 -13.00
CA ASP A 79 17.17 6.13 -12.52
C ASP A 79 16.89 5.58 -11.11
N ILE A 80 15.69 5.03 -10.93
CA ILE A 80 15.24 4.37 -9.70
C ILE A 80 15.02 2.87 -9.94
N GLY A 81 14.83 2.14 -8.85
CA GLY A 81 14.33 0.77 -8.88
C GLY A 81 12.81 0.74 -8.76
N CYS A 82 12.26 -0.46 -8.82
CA CYS A 82 10.84 -0.75 -8.66
C CYS A 82 10.66 -1.69 -7.45
N PRO A 83 9.53 -1.66 -6.71
CA PRO A 83 9.13 -2.77 -5.83
C PRO A 83 9.29 -4.15 -6.49
N ASP A 84 9.08 -4.22 -7.80
CA ASP A 84 9.64 -5.28 -8.62
C ASP A 84 11.17 -5.15 -8.77
N GLN A 85 11.90 -5.85 -7.90
CA GLN A 85 13.35 -5.84 -7.89
C GLN A 85 14.01 -6.54 -9.11
N TYR A 86 13.25 -7.05 -10.10
CA TYR A 86 13.82 -7.43 -11.39
C TYR A 86 14.12 -6.22 -12.28
N HIS A 87 13.43 -5.10 -12.07
CA HIS A 87 13.61 -3.83 -12.78
C HIS A 87 14.28 -2.79 -11.88
N THR A 88 15.59 -2.93 -11.68
CA THR A 88 16.41 -2.07 -10.80
C THR A 88 16.84 -0.73 -11.43
N PHE A 89 16.64 -0.58 -12.74
CA PHE A 89 16.97 0.64 -13.49
C PHE A 89 15.76 1.03 -14.32
N ALA A 90 14.99 1.98 -13.81
CA ALA A 90 13.72 2.40 -14.36
C ALA A 90 13.51 3.90 -14.16
N ASP A 91 12.74 4.49 -15.06
CA ASP A 91 12.23 5.84 -14.93
C ASP A 91 10.73 5.80 -14.62
N ASN A 92 10.27 6.72 -13.78
CA ASN A 92 8.87 6.97 -13.49
C ASN A 92 8.08 5.72 -13.05
N ASN A 93 8.70 4.81 -12.26
CA ASN A 93 7.95 3.70 -11.67
C ASN A 93 6.67 4.24 -11.02
N VAL A 94 5.53 3.65 -11.38
CA VAL A 94 4.23 4.22 -11.09
C VAL A 94 3.92 4.21 -9.59
N PHE A 95 4.31 3.15 -8.88
CA PHE A 95 4.12 3.04 -7.44
C PHE A 95 4.96 4.09 -6.70
N ILE A 96 6.26 4.14 -6.98
CA ILE A 96 7.18 5.10 -6.36
C ILE A 96 6.73 6.54 -6.64
N SER A 97 6.39 6.85 -7.89
CA SER A 97 6.00 8.19 -8.30
C SER A 97 4.70 8.63 -7.62
N ARG A 98 3.71 7.72 -7.51
CA ARG A 98 2.46 8.02 -6.80
C ARG A 98 2.67 8.18 -5.29
N MET A 99 3.51 7.36 -4.67
CA MET A 99 3.86 7.47 -3.25
C MET A 99 4.65 8.76 -2.94
N ALA A 100 5.59 9.14 -3.80
CA ALA A 100 6.30 10.41 -3.70
C ALA A 100 5.36 11.61 -3.83
N LYS A 101 4.43 11.57 -4.81
CA LYS A 101 3.38 12.58 -4.98
C LYS A 101 2.50 12.71 -3.74
N PHE A 102 2.09 11.58 -3.16
CA PHE A 102 1.36 11.56 -1.89
C PHE A 102 2.15 12.25 -0.78
N ASN A 103 3.42 11.90 -0.60
CA ASN A 103 4.23 12.42 0.50
C ASN A 103 4.43 13.93 0.39
N LEU A 104 4.79 14.43 -0.80
CA LEU A 104 4.94 15.87 -1.07
C LEU A 104 3.63 16.64 -0.80
N ALA A 105 2.50 16.13 -1.27
CA ALA A 105 1.19 16.76 -1.05
C ALA A 105 0.81 16.76 0.44
N TYR A 106 1.04 15.65 1.15
CA TYR A 106 0.73 15.54 2.57
C TYR A 106 1.64 16.42 3.42
N ALA A 107 2.92 16.54 3.08
CA ALA A 107 3.83 17.48 3.71
C ALA A 107 3.37 18.94 3.51
N ALA A 108 2.95 19.32 2.30
CA ALA A 108 2.41 20.65 2.06
C ALA A 108 1.13 20.92 2.88
N GLU A 109 0.23 19.94 3.00
CA GLU A 109 -0.96 20.03 3.86
C GLU A 109 -0.59 20.25 5.33
N LEU A 110 0.31 19.41 5.87
CA LEU A 110 0.75 19.49 7.27
C LEU A 110 1.47 20.80 7.59
N ALA A 111 2.15 21.41 6.62
CA ALA A 111 2.82 22.70 6.83
C ALA A 111 1.84 23.82 7.24
N GLY A 112 0.56 23.69 6.87
CA GLY A 112 -0.52 24.60 7.26
C GLY A 112 -1.07 24.37 8.68
N ASP A 113 -0.69 23.29 9.37
CA ASP A 113 -1.16 23.00 10.72
C ASP A 113 -0.37 23.82 11.76
N ALA A 114 -1.06 24.74 12.43
CA ALA A 114 -0.47 25.60 13.46
C ALA A 114 0.15 24.81 14.63
N ARG A 115 -0.32 23.59 14.90
CA ARG A 115 0.24 22.71 15.96
C ARG A 115 1.67 22.27 15.64
N LEU A 116 2.04 22.26 14.36
CA LEU A 116 3.35 21.83 13.87
C LEU A 116 4.37 22.98 13.74
N ALA A 117 4.03 24.21 14.15
CA ALA A 117 4.93 25.35 14.09
C ALA A 117 6.28 25.11 14.79
N GLY A 118 6.29 24.38 15.92
CA GLY A 118 7.51 24.00 16.63
C GLY A 118 8.39 23.04 15.83
N VAL A 119 7.80 22.02 15.20
CA VAL A 119 8.51 21.06 14.33
C VAL A 119 9.08 21.78 13.12
N ARG A 120 8.27 22.61 12.46
CA ARG A 120 8.71 23.44 11.33
C ARG A 120 9.91 24.32 11.69
N ALA A 121 9.84 25.00 12.84
CA ALA A 121 10.95 25.82 13.33
C ALA A 121 12.20 24.99 13.63
N LYS A 122 12.04 23.79 14.23
CA LYS A 122 13.15 22.86 14.55
C LYS A 122 13.94 22.47 13.29
N ILE A 123 13.26 22.12 12.21
CA ILE A 123 13.89 21.67 10.95
C ILE A 123 14.11 22.79 9.92
N GLY A 124 13.72 24.02 10.26
CA GLY A 124 13.82 25.18 9.37
C GLY A 124 12.90 25.13 8.14
N LEU A 125 11.73 24.47 8.22
CA LEU A 125 10.79 24.37 7.11
C LEU A 125 10.11 25.72 6.83
N THR A 126 10.42 26.30 5.68
CA THR A 126 9.88 27.61 5.26
C THR A 126 8.55 27.47 4.52
N ASP A 127 7.75 28.55 4.47
CA ASP A 127 6.52 28.57 3.66
C ASP A 127 6.81 28.41 2.16
N ALA A 128 7.97 28.90 1.69
CA ALA A 128 8.39 28.76 0.30
C ALA A 128 8.69 27.29 -0.05
N GLU A 129 9.37 26.58 0.85
CA GLU A 129 9.67 25.15 0.72
C GLU A 129 8.38 24.30 0.75
N ALA A 130 7.43 24.61 1.64
CA ALA A 130 6.14 23.95 1.65
C ALA A 130 5.33 24.20 0.35
N ALA A 131 5.40 25.42 -0.20
CA ALA A 131 4.79 25.75 -1.49
C ALA A 131 5.47 25.02 -2.66
N GLU A 132 6.79 24.82 -2.59
CA GLU A 132 7.53 24.01 -3.56
C GLU A 132 7.08 22.55 -3.52
N PHE A 133 6.89 21.95 -2.32
CA PHE A 133 6.35 20.58 -2.22
C PHE A 133 5.00 20.45 -2.91
N ALA A 134 4.09 21.42 -2.71
CA ALA A 134 2.79 21.44 -3.39
C ALA A 134 2.94 21.54 -4.92
N ALA A 135 3.81 22.43 -5.40
CA ALA A 135 4.05 22.61 -6.83
C ALA A 135 4.66 21.38 -7.50
N ILE A 136 5.61 20.70 -6.83
CA ILE A 136 6.18 19.45 -7.31
C ILE A 136 5.10 18.36 -7.33
N ALA A 137 4.33 18.20 -6.24
CA ALA A 137 3.28 17.19 -6.18
C ALA A 137 2.23 17.36 -7.30
N GLU A 138 1.84 18.60 -7.59
CA GLU A 138 0.88 18.92 -8.67
C GLU A 138 1.40 18.41 -10.03
N LYS A 139 2.66 18.73 -10.34
CA LYS A 139 3.29 18.43 -11.63
C LYS A 139 4.08 17.12 -11.69
N LEU A 140 4.16 16.35 -10.61
CA LEU A 140 4.85 15.06 -10.61
C LEU A 140 4.08 14.06 -11.47
N TYR A 141 4.77 13.53 -12.47
CA TYR A 141 4.25 12.55 -13.40
C TYR A 141 4.00 11.22 -12.70
N VAL A 142 2.78 10.70 -12.86
CA VAL A 142 2.39 9.35 -12.49
C VAL A 142 1.79 8.75 -13.75
N ILE A 143 2.28 7.59 -14.17
CA ILE A 143 1.84 6.93 -15.39
C ILE A 143 0.32 6.67 -15.32
N PRO A 144 -0.48 7.21 -16.24
CA PRO A 144 -1.91 6.96 -16.27
C PRO A 144 -2.23 5.59 -16.90
N PRO A 145 -3.44 5.05 -16.68
CA PRO A 145 -3.92 3.91 -17.46
C PRO A 145 -3.95 4.23 -18.96
N ASN A 146 -3.56 3.27 -19.80
CA ASN A 146 -3.69 3.36 -21.25
C ASN A 146 -5.15 3.15 -21.72
N THR A 147 -5.38 3.06 -23.03
CA THR A 147 -6.72 2.87 -23.61
C THR A 147 -7.40 1.55 -23.22
N ASP A 148 -6.61 0.53 -22.88
CA ASP A 148 -7.11 -0.76 -22.39
C ASP A 148 -7.25 -0.79 -20.86
N GLY A 149 -6.98 0.34 -20.20
CA GLY A 149 -7.00 0.48 -18.75
C GLY A 149 -5.79 -0.13 -18.05
N ILE A 150 -4.73 -0.50 -18.76
CA ILE A 150 -3.50 -1.04 -18.17
C ILE A 150 -2.54 0.12 -17.86
N ILE A 151 -2.02 0.14 -16.63
CA ILE A 151 -1.03 1.11 -16.15
C ILE A 151 0.34 0.50 -16.39
N GLU A 152 1.23 1.23 -17.06
CA GLU A 152 2.62 0.78 -17.24
C GLU A 152 3.38 0.85 -15.91
N GLU A 153 4.18 -0.17 -15.60
CA GLU A 153 4.91 -0.26 -14.33
C GLU A 153 5.97 0.84 -14.21
N CYS A 154 6.74 1.04 -15.28
CA CYS A 154 7.73 2.09 -15.44
C CYS A 154 7.92 2.40 -16.94
N ASP A 155 8.53 3.54 -17.28
CA ASP A 155 8.67 3.95 -18.67
C ASP A 155 9.40 2.87 -19.51
N GLY A 156 8.75 2.41 -20.58
CA GLY A 156 9.31 1.42 -21.51
C GLY A 156 9.10 -0.04 -21.13
N PHE A 157 8.43 -0.33 -20.00
CA PHE A 157 8.10 -1.70 -19.60
C PHE A 157 7.28 -2.44 -20.68
N PHE A 158 6.35 -1.74 -21.35
CA PHE A 158 5.54 -2.36 -22.40
C PHE A 158 6.32 -2.78 -23.65
N ASP A 159 7.51 -2.20 -23.86
CA ASP A 159 8.40 -2.54 -24.98
C ASP A 159 9.29 -3.77 -24.69
N LEU A 160 9.30 -4.26 -23.45
CA LEU A 160 10.09 -5.43 -23.05
C LEU A 160 9.52 -6.74 -23.61
N SER A 161 10.37 -7.77 -23.67
CA SER A 161 9.97 -9.09 -24.17
C SER A 161 8.85 -9.71 -23.33
N THR A 162 7.82 -10.23 -23.99
CA THR A 162 6.72 -10.97 -23.36
C THR A 162 7.00 -12.47 -23.19
N ASP A 163 8.13 -12.98 -23.69
CA ASP A 163 8.49 -14.39 -23.54
C ASP A 163 9.11 -14.65 -22.16
N LEU A 164 8.28 -15.19 -21.26
CA LEU A 164 8.67 -15.49 -19.88
C LEU A 164 9.11 -16.95 -19.69
N ARG A 165 9.27 -17.73 -20.76
CA ARG A 165 9.55 -19.17 -20.64
C ARG A 165 11.03 -19.39 -20.35
N GLY A 166 11.32 -20.04 -19.21
CA GLY A 166 12.68 -20.46 -18.85
C GLY A 166 13.63 -19.28 -18.58
N ILE A 167 13.10 -18.11 -18.26
CA ILE A 167 13.89 -16.93 -17.92
C ILE A 167 14.59 -17.12 -16.58
N SER A 168 15.86 -16.71 -16.53
CA SER A 168 16.63 -16.61 -15.29
C SER A 168 16.43 -15.23 -14.69
N GLU A 169 16.64 -15.12 -13.38
CA GLU A 169 16.62 -13.83 -12.65
C GLU A 169 17.52 -12.77 -13.29
N SER A 170 18.69 -13.17 -13.81
CA SER A 170 19.63 -12.28 -14.52
C SER A 170 19.11 -11.71 -15.85
N PHE A 171 18.04 -12.28 -16.42
CA PHE A 171 17.46 -11.85 -17.69
C PHE A 171 16.10 -11.16 -17.51
N CYS A 172 15.50 -11.22 -16.31
CA CYS A 172 14.18 -10.68 -16.06
C CYS A 172 14.05 -9.20 -16.47
N SER A 173 15.08 -8.38 -16.25
CA SER A 173 15.11 -6.96 -16.61
C SER A 173 14.93 -6.61 -18.09
N HIS A 174 15.02 -7.61 -18.99
CA HIS A 174 14.81 -7.43 -20.44
C HIS A 174 13.43 -7.97 -20.89
N THR A 175 12.59 -8.34 -19.94
CA THR A 175 11.29 -9.00 -20.15
C THR A 175 10.23 -8.35 -19.28
N GLN A 176 8.96 -8.61 -19.55
CA GLN A 176 7.87 -8.18 -18.66
C GLN A 176 7.72 -9.09 -17.42
N ALA A 177 8.79 -9.74 -16.96
CA ALA A 177 8.75 -10.61 -15.80
C ALA A 177 8.83 -9.80 -14.52
N VAL A 178 7.86 -10.01 -13.64
CA VAL A 178 7.72 -9.26 -12.40
C VAL A 178 8.02 -10.15 -11.19
N LYS A 179 8.83 -9.71 -10.24
CA LYS A 179 9.17 -10.46 -9.02
C LYS A 179 7.98 -10.56 -8.08
N GLN A 180 7.31 -9.43 -7.84
CA GLN A 180 6.26 -9.25 -6.85
C GLN A 180 5.32 -8.08 -7.23
N PRO A 181 4.14 -7.94 -6.59
CA PRO A 181 3.24 -6.82 -6.83
C PRO A 181 3.94 -5.45 -6.85
N ASP A 182 3.78 -4.73 -7.96
CA ASP A 182 4.30 -3.38 -8.16
C ASP A 182 3.18 -2.42 -8.62
N ALA A 183 2.83 -2.40 -9.91
CA ALA A 183 1.74 -1.57 -10.41
C ALA A 183 0.40 -1.91 -9.72
N VAL A 184 0.14 -3.19 -9.43
CA VAL A 184 -1.07 -3.63 -8.70
C VAL A 184 -1.05 -3.21 -7.23
N LEU A 185 0.13 -2.90 -6.66
CA LEU A 185 0.28 -2.44 -5.28
C LEU A 185 -0.35 -1.05 -5.10
N LEU A 186 -0.43 -0.23 -6.16
CA LEU A 186 -1.10 1.08 -6.16
C LEU A 186 -2.51 1.05 -5.57
N PHE A 187 -3.26 -0.02 -5.86
CA PHE A 187 -4.67 -0.10 -5.50
C PHE A 187 -4.89 -0.37 -4.01
N LEU A 188 -3.85 -0.73 -3.27
CA LEU A 188 -3.95 -0.90 -1.82
C LEU A 188 -4.12 0.47 -1.13
N PRO A 189 -3.20 1.44 -1.28
CA PRO A 189 -3.37 2.77 -0.68
C PRO A 189 -4.25 3.72 -1.50
N PHE A 190 -4.32 3.58 -2.83
CA PHE A 190 -4.93 4.57 -3.73
C PHE A 190 -6.06 3.99 -4.59
N GLY A 191 -6.63 2.83 -4.23
CA GLY A 191 -7.66 2.16 -5.03
C GLY A 191 -8.88 3.02 -5.36
N ASP A 192 -9.27 3.94 -4.47
CA ASP A 192 -10.43 4.83 -4.68
C ASP A 192 -10.23 5.83 -5.83
N GLU A 193 -8.99 6.01 -6.32
CA GLU A 193 -8.67 6.88 -7.48
C GLU A 193 -8.89 6.19 -8.83
N TYR A 194 -9.09 4.87 -8.83
CA TYR A 194 -9.15 4.06 -10.06
C TYR A 194 -10.48 3.30 -10.14
N ALA A 195 -11.06 3.27 -11.34
CA ALA A 195 -12.25 2.46 -11.61
C ALA A 195 -11.98 0.97 -11.33
N GLU A 196 -12.98 0.22 -10.85
CA GLU A 196 -12.82 -1.21 -10.54
C GLU A 196 -12.34 -2.02 -11.76
N GLU A 197 -12.78 -1.64 -12.96
CA GLU A 197 -12.39 -2.27 -14.22
C GLU A 197 -10.89 -2.10 -14.50
N VAL A 198 -10.33 -0.91 -14.22
CA VAL A 198 -8.89 -0.64 -14.32
C VAL A 198 -8.12 -1.51 -13.32
N GLN A 199 -8.60 -1.59 -12.07
CA GLN A 199 -7.96 -2.41 -11.04
C GLN A 199 -7.92 -3.90 -11.44
N ARG A 200 -9.04 -4.44 -11.92
CA ARG A 200 -9.15 -5.83 -12.40
C ARG A 200 -8.29 -6.10 -13.63
N ALA A 201 -8.29 -5.18 -14.60
CA ALA A 201 -7.51 -5.32 -15.83
C ALA A 201 -6.00 -5.38 -15.52
N ASN A 202 -5.52 -4.50 -14.65
CA ASN A 202 -4.14 -4.53 -14.17
C ASN A 202 -3.82 -5.80 -13.37
N TRP A 203 -4.72 -6.23 -12.49
CA TRP A 203 -4.50 -7.48 -11.76
C TRP A 203 -4.29 -8.67 -12.71
N HIS A 204 -5.15 -8.84 -13.72
CA HIS A 204 -4.98 -9.92 -14.71
C HIS A 204 -3.72 -9.78 -15.55
N PHE A 205 -3.38 -8.56 -15.96
CA PHE A 205 -2.19 -8.28 -16.75
C PHE A 205 -0.91 -8.66 -16.00
N TYR A 206 -0.78 -8.21 -14.76
CA TYR A 206 0.42 -8.44 -13.94
C TYR A 206 0.45 -9.83 -13.30
N ALA A 207 -0.69 -10.45 -12.99
CA ALA A 207 -0.73 -11.83 -12.51
C ALA A 207 -0.11 -12.82 -13.50
N ALA A 208 -0.32 -12.62 -14.80
CA ALA A 208 0.26 -13.44 -15.86
C ALA A 208 1.79 -13.25 -16.02
N ARG A 209 2.34 -12.21 -15.39
CA ARG A 209 3.74 -11.76 -15.51
C ARG A 209 4.56 -11.95 -14.24
N THR A 210 3.89 -12.18 -13.12
CA THR A 210 4.54 -12.27 -11.81
C THR A 210 5.11 -13.67 -11.58
N LEU A 211 6.43 -13.78 -11.42
CA LEU A 211 7.15 -15.04 -11.18
C LEU A 211 7.11 -15.48 -9.71
N HIS A 212 6.66 -14.59 -8.82
CA HIS A 212 6.59 -14.83 -7.38
C HIS A 212 7.96 -15.13 -6.74
N GLY A 213 9.00 -14.41 -7.18
CA GLY A 213 10.38 -14.50 -6.64
C GLY A 213 10.56 -13.90 -5.24
N SER A 214 9.47 -13.52 -4.57
CA SER A 214 9.45 -12.95 -3.23
C SER A 214 8.31 -13.55 -2.41
N SER A 215 8.54 -13.72 -1.11
CA SER A 215 7.52 -14.15 -0.15
C SER A 215 6.39 -13.14 0.05
N LEU A 216 6.58 -11.88 -0.35
CA LEU A 216 5.53 -10.86 -0.41
C LEU A 216 4.59 -11.05 -1.60
N SER A 217 5.00 -11.83 -2.61
CA SER A 217 4.32 -11.86 -3.89
C SER A 217 2.96 -12.56 -3.83
N LEU A 218 2.92 -13.82 -3.40
CA LEU A 218 1.66 -14.57 -3.28
C LEU A 218 0.65 -13.89 -2.33
N PRO A 219 1.02 -13.44 -1.12
CA PRO A 219 0.04 -12.81 -0.23
C PRO A 219 -0.37 -11.42 -0.74
N GLY A 220 0.53 -10.64 -1.33
CA GLY A 220 0.19 -9.36 -1.95
C GLY A 220 -0.78 -9.52 -3.13
N MET A 221 -0.59 -10.53 -3.97
CA MET A 221 -1.52 -10.88 -5.04
C MET A 221 -2.88 -11.33 -4.51
N ALA A 222 -2.92 -12.06 -3.39
CA ALA A 222 -4.17 -12.44 -2.72
C ALA A 222 -4.97 -11.22 -2.25
N LEU A 223 -4.30 -10.28 -1.57
CA LEU A 223 -4.92 -9.05 -1.10
C LEU A 223 -5.42 -8.18 -2.27
N ALA A 224 -4.60 -8.00 -3.30
CA ALA A 224 -4.98 -7.25 -4.49
C ALA A 224 -6.18 -7.89 -5.22
N ALA A 225 -6.20 -9.21 -5.37
CA ALA A 225 -7.32 -9.95 -5.96
C ALA A 225 -8.61 -9.73 -5.16
N ALA A 226 -8.54 -9.81 -3.83
CA ALA A 226 -9.69 -9.60 -2.96
C ALA A 226 -10.25 -8.18 -3.10
N GLY A 227 -9.37 -7.17 -3.13
CA GLY A 227 -9.73 -5.77 -3.38
C GLY A 227 -10.44 -5.58 -4.72
N CYS A 228 -9.95 -6.24 -5.77
CA CYS A 228 -10.54 -6.21 -7.11
C CYS A 228 -11.84 -7.03 -7.24
N GLY A 229 -12.20 -7.85 -6.26
CA GLY A 229 -13.39 -8.71 -6.27
C GLY A 229 -13.19 -10.05 -6.98
N LEU A 230 -11.94 -10.41 -7.26
CA LEU A 230 -11.50 -11.67 -7.86
C LEU A 230 -11.35 -12.73 -6.76
N LEU A 231 -12.46 -13.15 -6.16
CA LEU A 231 -12.46 -13.90 -4.90
C LEU A 231 -11.93 -15.34 -5.04
N ASP A 232 -12.15 -15.98 -6.18
CA ASP A 232 -11.67 -17.35 -6.39
C ASP A 232 -10.14 -17.35 -6.54
N GLU A 233 -9.60 -16.37 -7.26
CA GLU A 233 -8.17 -16.11 -7.38
C GLU A 233 -7.56 -15.72 -6.02
N ALA A 234 -8.22 -14.80 -5.29
CA ALA A 234 -7.78 -14.38 -3.97
C ALA A 234 -7.64 -15.57 -3.00
N VAL A 235 -8.60 -16.51 -3.02
CA VAL A 235 -8.52 -17.73 -2.19
C VAL A 235 -7.38 -18.64 -2.61
N ASP A 236 -7.11 -18.81 -3.92
CA ASP A 236 -6.00 -19.64 -4.39
C ASP A 236 -4.66 -19.10 -3.87
N TYR A 237 -4.39 -17.81 -4.11
CA TYR A 237 -3.18 -17.14 -3.63
C TYR A 237 -3.09 -17.14 -2.10
N PHE A 238 -4.20 -16.89 -1.39
CA PHE A 238 -4.26 -16.92 0.07
C PHE A 238 -3.89 -18.30 0.63
N GLN A 239 -4.43 -19.39 0.05
CA GLN A 239 -4.17 -20.75 0.52
C GLN A 239 -2.71 -21.17 0.35
N ARG A 240 -2.10 -20.81 -0.80
CA ARG A 240 -0.68 -21.06 -1.06
C ARG A 240 0.19 -20.27 -0.09
N SER A 241 -0.14 -19.00 0.14
CA SER A 241 0.58 -18.11 1.06
C SER A 241 0.48 -18.58 2.51
N ALA A 242 -0.70 -19.06 2.95
CA ALA A 242 -0.92 -19.56 4.31
C ALA A 242 -0.10 -20.80 4.68
N ARG A 243 0.48 -21.47 3.68
CA ARG A 243 1.35 -22.64 3.87
C ARG A 243 2.78 -22.41 3.40
N MET A 244 3.14 -21.15 3.08
CA MET A 244 4.42 -20.82 2.44
C MET A 244 5.64 -21.39 3.15
N ASP A 245 5.76 -21.24 4.48
CA ASP A 245 6.88 -21.85 5.23
C ASP A 245 6.66 -23.32 5.58
N LEU A 246 5.40 -23.75 5.72
CA LEU A 246 5.07 -25.14 6.07
C LEU A 246 5.39 -26.11 4.92
N ASP A 247 5.19 -25.65 3.69
CA ASP A 247 5.44 -26.40 2.46
C ASP A 247 6.73 -25.95 1.75
N ASP A 248 7.49 -25.04 2.36
CA ASP A 248 8.74 -24.46 1.83
C ASP A 248 8.61 -23.96 0.38
N VAL A 249 7.54 -23.22 0.10
CA VAL A 249 7.17 -22.76 -1.26
C VAL A 249 8.28 -21.92 -1.90
N ASN A 250 9.02 -21.15 -1.10
CA ASN A 250 10.14 -20.31 -1.55
C ASN A 250 11.51 -20.99 -1.44
N LEU A 251 11.56 -22.26 -1.01
CA LEU A 251 12.79 -23.08 -0.90
C LEU A 251 13.86 -22.46 0.02
N ASN A 252 13.43 -21.73 1.03
CA ASN A 252 14.28 -20.95 1.92
C ASN A 252 13.69 -20.79 3.34
N ALA A 253 12.69 -21.58 3.73
CA ALA A 253 12.09 -21.52 5.06
C ALA A 253 13.10 -21.82 6.19
N ASN A 254 14.21 -22.48 5.87
CA ASN A 254 15.33 -22.68 6.79
C ASN A 254 16.09 -21.39 7.16
N LEU A 255 15.94 -20.32 6.37
CA LEU A 255 16.54 -19.01 6.65
C LEU A 255 15.71 -18.17 7.62
N GLY A 256 14.44 -18.52 7.82
CA GLY A 256 13.55 -17.83 8.75
C GLY A 256 12.09 -17.83 8.29
N VAL A 257 11.21 -17.39 9.19
CA VAL A 257 9.78 -17.23 8.91
C VAL A 257 9.55 -15.95 8.10
N HIS A 258 8.74 -16.01 7.06
CA HIS A 258 8.41 -14.86 6.22
C HIS A 258 7.33 -13.97 6.84
N LEU A 259 7.69 -13.26 7.93
CA LEU A 259 6.76 -12.47 8.76
C LEU A 259 5.87 -11.49 7.97
N ALA A 260 6.45 -10.77 7.00
CA ALA A 260 5.70 -9.81 6.20
C ALA A 260 4.58 -10.48 5.39
N GLY A 261 4.82 -11.67 4.84
CA GLY A 261 3.80 -12.42 4.12
C GLY A 261 2.61 -12.82 5.01
N TYR A 262 2.86 -13.17 6.28
CA TYR A 262 1.78 -13.48 7.23
C TYR A 262 1.01 -12.25 7.71
N ALA A 263 1.66 -11.09 7.79
CA ALA A 263 0.96 -9.84 8.04
C ALA A 263 -0.05 -9.58 6.91
N VAL A 264 0.37 -9.71 5.65
CA VAL A 264 -0.51 -9.54 4.48
C VAL A 264 -1.62 -10.59 4.40
N LEU A 265 -1.43 -11.81 4.93
CA LEU A 265 -2.53 -12.78 5.08
C LEU A 265 -3.62 -12.27 6.03
N TRP A 266 -3.25 -11.70 7.18
CA TRP A 266 -4.22 -11.08 8.07
C TRP A 266 -4.95 -9.92 7.37
N GLU A 267 -4.22 -9.07 6.65
CA GLU A 267 -4.79 -7.98 5.85
C GLU A 267 -5.77 -8.50 4.79
N THR A 268 -5.44 -9.63 4.14
CA THR A 268 -6.32 -10.25 3.13
C THR A 268 -7.64 -10.69 3.75
N VAL A 269 -7.64 -11.20 4.99
CA VAL A 269 -8.88 -11.55 5.70
C VAL A 269 -9.69 -10.30 6.04
N VAL A 270 -9.04 -9.27 6.59
CA VAL A 270 -9.72 -8.11 7.17
C VAL A 270 -10.07 -7.05 6.11
N PHE A 271 -9.09 -6.59 5.36
CA PHE A 271 -9.23 -5.54 4.34
C PHE A 271 -9.67 -6.12 2.98
N GLY A 272 -9.28 -7.36 2.67
CA GLY A 272 -9.72 -8.07 1.47
C GLY A 272 -11.13 -8.63 1.61
N PHE A 273 -11.28 -9.84 2.17
CA PHE A 273 -12.57 -10.53 2.27
C PHE A 273 -13.57 -9.82 3.19
N GLY A 274 -13.10 -9.28 4.31
CA GLY A 274 -13.90 -8.45 5.21
C GLY A 274 -14.27 -7.10 4.59
N GLY A 275 -13.56 -6.67 3.55
CA GLY A 275 -13.79 -5.41 2.84
C GLY A 275 -13.70 -4.18 3.74
N LEU A 276 -12.94 -4.27 4.84
CA LEU A 276 -12.79 -3.18 5.78
C LEU A 276 -11.94 -2.06 5.16
N ARG A 277 -12.48 -0.85 5.17
CA ARG A 277 -11.75 0.41 4.97
C ARG A 277 -11.95 1.29 6.18
N ALA A 278 -10.89 1.50 6.94
CA ALA A 278 -10.92 2.41 8.08
C ALA A 278 -10.53 3.81 7.62
N THR A 279 -11.25 4.81 8.12
CA THR A 279 -11.04 6.23 7.80
C THR A 279 -11.10 7.05 9.08
N ARG A 280 -10.77 8.34 8.99
CA ARG A 280 -10.91 9.27 10.10
C ARG A 280 -12.34 9.33 10.66
N ASP A 281 -13.34 9.11 9.80
CA ASP A 281 -14.76 9.22 10.14
C ASP A 281 -15.36 7.92 10.67
N GLY A 282 -14.66 6.79 10.53
CA GLY A 282 -15.08 5.48 11.04
C GLY A 282 -14.82 4.35 10.04
N LEU A 283 -15.58 3.27 10.16
CA LEU A 283 -15.30 2.00 9.49
C LEU A 283 -16.29 1.73 8.37
N ARG A 284 -15.79 1.50 7.15
CA ARG A 284 -16.60 1.15 5.99
C ARG A 284 -16.36 -0.31 5.63
N PHE A 285 -17.42 -1.02 5.28
CA PHE A 285 -17.37 -2.43 4.91
C PHE A 285 -17.99 -2.65 3.53
N THR A 286 -17.20 -3.27 2.65
CA THR A 286 -17.63 -3.83 1.36
C THR A 286 -17.31 -5.34 1.34
N PRO A 287 -17.95 -6.14 2.22
CA PRO A 287 -17.54 -7.50 2.48
C PRO A 287 -17.85 -8.43 1.31
N ARG A 288 -16.97 -9.41 1.11
CA ARG A 288 -17.05 -10.38 0.02
C ARG A 288 -16.63 -11.76 0.53
N LEU A 289 -17.60 -12.62 0.85
CA LEU A 289 -17.32 -13.97 1.34
C LEU A 289 -16.98 -14.89 0.16
N PRO A 290 -15.82 -15.55 0.15
CA PRO A 290 -15.52 -16.53 -0.88
C PRO A 290 -16.53 -17.67 -0.86
N ARG A 291 -16.90 -18.18 -2.05
CA ARG A 291 -17.95 -19.21 -2.21
C ARG A 291 -17.70 -20.50 -1.41
N ARG A 292 -16.43 -20.84 -1.18
CA ARG A 292 -16.03 -22.05 -0.46
C ARG A 292 -16.05 -21.88 1.07
N TRP A 293 -16.21 -20.66 1.57
CA TRP A 293 -16.18 -20.36 2.99
C TRP A 293 -17.59 -20.24 3.55
N ARG A 294 -17.84 -20.87 4.70
CA ARG A 294 -19.14 -20.76 5.38
C ARG A 294 -19.23 -19.51 6.24
N LYS A 295 -18.13 -19.15 6.87
CA LYS A 295 -18.06 -18.06 7.84
C LYS A 295 -16.63 -17.56 8.02
N VAL A 296 -16.47 -16.26 8.19
CA VAL A 296 -15.26 -15.60 8.70
C VAL A 296 -15.66 -14.74 9.89
N THR A 297 -14.87 -14.79 10.95
CA THR A 297 -15.00 -13.88 12.09
C THR A 297 -13.64 -13.31 12.43
N PHE A 298 -13.57 -11.99 12.59
CA PHE A 298 -12.38 -11.29 13.08
C PHE A 298 -12.78 -10.23 14.10
N ALA A 299 -11.84 -9.87 14.96
CA ALA A 299 -11.99 -8.79 15.91
C ALA A 299 -11.02 -7.65 15.54
N LEU A 300 -11.44 -6.42 15.80
CA LEU A 300 -10.62 -5.24 15.58
C LEU A 300 -10.83 -4.22 16.70
N HIS A 301 -9.82 -3.38 16.89
CA HIS A 301 -9.92 -2.21 17.76
C HIS A 301 -9.92 -0.95 16.90
N TRP A 302 -10.95 -0.13 17.07
CA TRP A 302 -11.00 1.20 16.48
C TRP A 302 -11.13 2.23 17.59
N ARG A 303 -10.05 2.98 17.81
CA ARG A 303 -9.98 4.06 18.81
C ARG A 303 -10.45 3.61 20.21
N GLY A 304 -9.91 2.49 20.68
CA GLY A 304 -10.25 1.91 21.98
C GLY A 304 -11.58 1.15 22.04
N CYS A 305 -12.35 1.11 20.94
CA CYS A 305 -13.56 0.30 20.85
C CYS A 305 -13.27 -1.04 20.19
N ARG A 306 -13.61 -2.14 20.87
CA ARG A 306 -13.53 -3.50 20.32
C ARG A 306 -14.80 -3.82 19.55
N LEU A 307 -14.63 -4.30 18.32
CA LEU A 307 -15.71 -4.84 17.49
C LEU A 307 -15.39 -6.28 17.10
N THR A 308 -16.42 -7.12 17.04
CA THR A 308 -16.35 -8.43 16.39
C THR A 308 -17.17 -8.40 15.11
N VAL A 309 -16.54 -8.69 13.98
CA VAL A 309 -17.16 -8.71 12.66
C VAL A 309 -17.28 -10.15 12.22
N THR A 310 -18.47 -10.54 11.79
CA THR A 310 -18.76 -11.87 11.25
C THR A 310 -19.40 -11.74 9.87
N LEU A 311 -18.86 -12.47 8.92
CA LEU A 311 -19.41 -12.63 7.58
C LEU A 311 -19.82 -14.09 7.39
N ALA A 312 -21.11 -14.36 7.22
CA ALA A 312 -21.64 -15.72 7.04
C ALA A 312 -22.95 -15.69 6.24
N GLU A 313 -23.15 -16.65 5.35
CA GLU A 313 -24.45 -16.88 4.67
C GLU A 313 -25.08 -15.62 4.04
N GLY A 314 -24.27 -14.76 3.39
CA GLY A 314 -24.75 -13.52 2.79
C GLY A 314 -25.13 -12.43 3.80
N THR A 315 -24.66 -12.53 5.02
CA THR A 315 -24.93 -11.57 6.10
C THR A 315 -23.64 -11.06 6.72
N LEU A 316 -23.57 -9.75 6.94
CA LEU A 316 -22.56 -9.10 7.78
C LEU A 316 -23.16 -8.80 9.16
N THR A 317 -22.51 -9.28 10.22
CA THR A 317 -22.84 -8.97 11.60
C THR A 317 -21.68 -8.26 12.27
N ILE A 318 -21.92 -7.09 12.84
CA ILE A 318 -20.94 -6.29 13.59
C ILE A 318 -21.44 -6.15 15.03
N CYS A 319 -20.73 -6.76 15.98
CA CYS A 319 -21.02 -6.65 17.40
C CYS A 319 -20.05 -5.66 18.05
N ALA A 320 -20.58 -4.59 18.63
CA ALA A 320 -19.80 -3.72 19.51
C ALA A 320 -19.75 -4.29 20.92
N ASP A 321 -18.55 -4.28 21.51
CA ASP A 321 -18.38 -4.69 22.90
C ASP A 321 -19.24 -3.84 23.85
N ALA A 322 -19.74 -4.47 24.91
CA ALA A 322 -20.50 -3.78 25.96
C ALA A 322 -19.60 -2.87 26.81
N GLU A 323 -18.29 -3.16 26.88
CA GLU A 323 -17.30 -2.35 27.60
C GLU A 323 -16.78 -1.15 26.78
N ASN A 324 -17.21 -1.00 25.53
CA ASN A 324 -16.83 0.15 24.72
C ASN A 324 -17.31 1.46 25.38
N ALA A 325 -16.46 2.47 25.39
CA ALA A 325 -16.80 3.77 25.98
C ALA A 325 -17.66 4.66 25.06
N ARG A 326 -17.76 4.33 23.76
CA ARG A 326 -18.45 5.13 22.75
C ARG A 326 -19.01 4.28 21.62
N ALA A 327 -19.96 4.86 20.88
CA ALA A 327 -20.44 4.30 19.63
C ALA A 327 -19.37 4.35 18.54
N VAL A 328 -19.45 3.44 17.57
CA VAL A 328 -18.57 3.39 16.40
C VAL A 328 -19.37 3.71 15.14
N PRO A 329 -18.99 4.74 14.36
CA PRO A 329 -19.58 4.99 13.05
C PRO A 329 -19.20 3.87 12.09
N VAL A 330 -20.20 3.19 11.53
CA VAL A 330 -20.03 2.11 10.57
C VAL A 330 -20.83 2.37 9.30
N TRP A 331 -20.26 2.03 8.15
CA TRP A 331 -20.94 2.06 6.85
C TRP A 331 -20.92 0.68 6.22
N VAL A 332 -22.09 0.24 5.75
CA VAL A 332 -22.25 -1.03 5.02
C VAL A 332 -23.16 -0.76 3.83
N GLN A 333 -22.71 -1.07 2.61
CA GLN A 333 -23.48 -0.85 1.36
C GLN A 333 -24.06 0.58 1.22
N GLY A 334 -23.33 1.60 1.69
CA GLY A 334 -23.77 3.00 1.66
C GLY A 334 -24.69 3.43 2.80
N GLY A 335 -25.21 2.49 3.61
CA GLY A 335 -25.96 2.80 4.83
C GLY A 335 -25.02 3.14 5.99
N LYS A 336 -25.23 4.31 6.61
CA LYS A 336 -24.51 4.73 7.83
C LYS A 336 -25.27 4.28 9.08
N SER A 337 -24.55 3.77 10.08
CA SER A 337 -25.06 3.49 11.43
C SER A 337 -24.07 3.96 12.48
N GLU A 338 -24.57 4.53 13.57
CA GLU A 338 -23.79 4.77 14.79
C GLU A 338 -23.98 3.55 15.70
N LEU A 339 -23.05 2.59 15.64
CA LEU A 339 -23.18 1.34 16.38
C LEU A 339 -22.89 1.56 17.86
N ALA A 340 -23.95 1.65 18.67
CA ALA A 340 -23.85 1.86 20.10
C ALA A 340 -23.20 0.68 20.83
N THR A 341 -22.73 0.94 22.05
CA THR A 341 -22.02 -0.03 22.89
C THR A 341 -22.94 -1.22 23.21
N GLY A 342 -22.39 -2.44 23.16
CA GLY A 342 -23.16 -3.68 23.34
C GLY A 342 -24.18 -4.01 22.25
N MET A 343 -24.34 -3.17 21.23
CA MET A 343 -25.29 -3.40 20.15
C MET A 343 -24.70 -4.26 19.03
N THR A 344 -25.59 -4.91 18.28
CA THR A 344 -25.26 -5.69 17.11
C THR A 344 -25.96 -5.11 15.89
N LEU A 345 -25.19 -4.81 14.85
CA LEU A 345 -25.71 -4.49 13.52
C LEU A 345 -25.68 -5.75 12.66
N THR A 346 -26.77 -6.06 11.97
CA THR A 346 -26.86 -7.17 11.01
C THR A 346 -27.38 -6.64 9.68
N VAL A 347 -26.66 -6.92 8.59
CA VAL A 347 -26.98 -6.44 7.23
C VAL A 347 -26.92 -7.62 6.27
N ASN A 348 -27.97 -7.81 5.46
CA ASN A 348 -27.96 -8.76 4.34
C ASN A 348 -27.19 -8.15 3.17
N LEU A 349 -26.35 -8.94 2.52
CA LEU A 349 -25.40 -8.51 1.49
C LEU A 349 -25.86 -8.81 0.07
#